data_AF-A0A925GGE7-F1
#
_entry.id   AF-A0A925GGE7-F1
#
_cell.length_a   1.000
_cell.length_b   1.000
_cell.length_c   1.000
_cell.angle_alpha   90.00
_cell.angle_beta   90.00
_cell.angle_gamma   90.00
#
_symmetry.space_group_name_H-M   'P 1'
#
loop_
_entity.id
_entity.type
_entity.pdbx_description
1 polymer ?
#
loop_
_entity_poly.entity_id
_entity_poly.type
_entity_poly.pdbx_seq_one_letter_code
_entity_poly.pdbx_strand_id
1 'polypeptide(L)' 'MSKPAFTRDKIYKTVARQMHGQVPCWVCGQHVEHADATLEHIQPRCEGGSSHQDNLAISHARCNHQRHAASPTSVRS' A
#
# COMPACT_ATOMS: atom_id res chain seq x y z
N MET A 1 12.51 -7.22 15.53
CA MET A 1 11.51 -6.59 14.64
C MET A 1 11.81 -6.96 13.20
N SER A 2 10.83 -7.46 12.47
CA SER A 2 10.99 -8.01 11.11
C SER A 2 11.26 -6.92 10.07
N LYS A 3 12.12 -7.19 9.07
CA LYS A 3 12.43 -6.29 7.93
C LYS A 3 11.22 -5.53 7.32
N PRO A 4 10.04 -6.14 7.09
CA PRO A 4 8.90 -5.43 6.50
C PRO A 4 8.25 -4.35 7.40
N ALA A 5 8.34 -4.48 8.73
CA ALA A 5 7.76 -3.49 9.65
C ALA A 5 8.48 -2.14 9.58
N PHE A 6 9.81 -2.17 9.37
CA PHE A 6 10.62 -0.95 9.18
C PHE A 6 10.28 -0.26 7.86
N THR A 7 10.07 -1.01 6.78
CA THR A 7 9.71 -0.43 5.48
C THR A 7 8.35 0.28 5.55
N ARG A 8 7.35 -0.32 6.22
CA ARG A 8 6.02 0.28 6.36
C ARG A 8 6.10 1.62 7.09
N ASP A 9 6.74 1.61 8.26
CA ASP A 9 6.86 2.81 9.11
C ASP A 9 7.63 3.93 8.39
N LYS A 10 8.68 3.58 7.66
CA LYS A 10 9.45 4.52 6.84
C LYS A 10 8.61 5.15 5.73
N ILE A 11 7.87 4.36 4.97
CA ILE A 11 7.02 4.87 3.88
C ILE A 11 5.90 5.72 4.45
N TYR A 12 5.21 5.25 5.50
CA TYR A 12 4.15 6.00 6.17
C TYR A 12 4.64 7.38 6.64
N LYS A 13 5.78 7.42 7.35
CA LYS A 13 6.37 8.69 7.82
C LYS A 13 6.80 9.60 6.67
N THR A 14 7.27 9.02 5.56
CA THR A 14 7.68 9.79 4.37
C THR A 14 6.46 10.46 3.72
N VAL A 15 5.39 9.70 3.49
CA VAL A 15 4.14 10.22 2.93
C VAL A 15 3.51 11.24 3.88
N ALA A 16 3.43 10.94 5.17
CA ALA A 16 2.91 11.88 6.17
C ALA A 16 3.68 13.20 6.16
N ARG A 17 5.01 13.17 6.05
CA ARG A 17 5.83 14.40 5.97
C ARG A 17 5.53 15.21 4.71
N GLN A 18 5.32 14.55 3.57
CA GLN A 18 5.03 15.22 2.30
C GLN A 18 3.61 15.80 2.25
N MET A 19 2.67 15.17 2.94
CA MET A 19 1.23 15.46 2.90
C MET A 19 0.73 16.10 4.20
N HIS A 20 1.59 16.87 4.88
CA HIS A 20 1.25 17.63 6.09
C HIS A 20 0.61 16.81 7.24
N GLY A 21 1.07 15.58 7.42
CA GLY A 21 0.60 14.64 8.42
C GLY A 21 -0.49 13.69 7.94
N GLN A 22 -1.04 13.90 6.74
CA GLN A 22 -2.06 13.02 6.18
C GLN A 22 -1.45 11.94 5.31
N VAL A 23 -1.79 10.67 5.54
CA VAL A 23 -1.41 9.57 4.64
C VAL A 23 -2.63 9.14 3.83
N PRO A 24 -2.76 9.55 2.56
CA PRO A 24 -3.89 9.15 1.74
C PRO A 24 -3.75 7.67 1.33
N CYS A 25 -4.85 6.93 1.44
CA CYS A 25 -4.96 5.56 0.96
C CYS A 25 -4.85 5.53 -0.55
N TRP A 26 -3.97 4.71 -1.12
CA TRP A 26 -3.83 4.61 -2.57
C TRP A 26 -5.10 4.09 -3.28
N VAL A 27 -5.95 3.35 -2.57
CA VAL A 27 -7.17 2.77 -3.14
C VAL A 27 -8.35 3.75 -3.09
N CYS A 28 -8.57 4.42 -1.95
CA CYS A 28 -9.77 5.25 -1.74
C CYS A 28 -9.49 6.74 -1.49
N GLY A 29 -8.22 7.15 -1.41
CA GLY A 29 -7.79 8.52 -1.14
C GLY A 29 -7.98 9.00 0.31
N GLN A 30 -8.72 8.27 1.14
CA GLN A 30 -8.98 8.66 2.54
C GLN A 30 -7.75 8.49 3.42
N HIS A 31 -7.68 9.27 4.50
CA HIS A 31 -6.60 9.16 5.47
C HIS A 31 -6.50 7.75 6.08
N VAL A 32 -5.29 7.21 6.12
CA VAL A 32 -4.96 5.92 6.73
C VAL A 32 -4.26 6.18 8.06
N GLU A 33 -4.81 5.65 9.14
CA GLU A 33 -4.13 5.66 10.43
C GLU A 33 -2.93 4.71 10.42
N HIS A 34 -1.89 5.05 11.16
CA HIS A 34 -0.67 4.25 11.22
C HIS A 34 -0.90 2.79 11.66
N ALA A 35 -1.89 2.55 12.53
CA ALA A 35 -2.26 1.22 12.99
C ALA A 35 -2.92 0.36 11.89
N ASP A 36 -3.67 0.98 10.98
CA ASP A 36 -4.36 0.33 9.85
C ASP A 36 -3.57 0.41 8.54
N ALA A 37 -2.39 1.05 8.57
CA ALA A 37 -1.53 1.19 7.42
C ALA A 37 -0.94 -0.17 7.01
N THR A 38 -1.18 -0.53 5.75
CA THR A 38 -0.57 -1.70 5.10
C THR A 38 0.26 -1.27 3.90
N LEU A 39 1.24 -2.11 3.56
CA LEU A 39 2.06 -1.94 2.37
C LEU A 39 1.41 -2.69 1.21
N GLU A 40 1.20 -1.97 0.11
CA GLU A 40 0.71 -2.50 -1.15
C GLU A 40 1.74 -2.25 -2.25
N HIS A 41 1.86 -3.17 -3.20
CA HIS A 41 2.65 -2.94 -4.41
C HIS A 41 1.78 -2.21 -5.45
N ILE A 42 2.29 -1.10 -5.98
CA ILE A 42 1.61 -0.36 -7.05
C ILE A 42 1.55 -1.22 -8.30
N GLN A 43 2.70 -1.74 -8.73
CA GLN A 43 2.81 -2.77 -9.76
C GLN A 43 3.07 -4.14 -9.11
N PRO A 44 2.27 -5.18 -9.40
CA PRO A 44 2.48 -6.52 -8.91
C PRO A 44 3.85 -7.10 -9.34
N ARG A 45 4.46 -7.94 -8.49
CA ARG A 45 5.73 -8.61 -8.81
C ARG A 45 5.66 -9.51 -10.04
N CYS A 46 4.51 -10.12 -10.30
CA CYS A 46 4.29 -10.97 -11.48
C CYS A 46 4.31 -10.18 -12.79
N GLU A 47 4.05 -8.88 -12.76
CA GLU A 47 4.07 -7.99 -13.92
C GLU A 47 5.39 -7.20 -14.03
N GLY A 48 6.40 -7.56 -13.24
CA GLY A 48 7.70 -6.88 -13.21
C GLY A 48 7.85 -5.81 -12.13
N GLY A 49 6.88 -5.67 -11.22
CA GLY A 49 6.96 -4.73 -10.10
C GLY A 49 8.06 -5.08 -9.10
N SER A 50 8.82 -4.07 -8.66
CA SER A 50 9.90 -4.25 -7.69
C SER A 50 9.40 -4.10 -6.25
N SER A 51 10.15 -4.60 -5.25
CA SER A 51 9.84 -4.34 -3.83
C SER A 51 10.55 -3.09 -3.28
N HIS A 52 10.95 -2.17 -4.17
CA HIS A 52 11.53 -0.89 -3.79
C HIS A 52 10.44 0.05 -3.25
N GLN A 53 10.85 1.01 -2.42
CA GLN A 53 9.94 1.99 -1.81
C GLN A 53 9.11 2.75 -2.85
N ASP A 54 9.65 2.96 -4.06
CA ASP A 54 8.99 3.71 -5.13
C ASP A 54 7.83 2.93 -5.78
N ASN A 55 7.82 1.60 -5.63
CA ASN A 55 6.73 0.73 -6.09
C ASN A 55 5.82 0.29 -4.92
N LEU A 56 5.98 0.89 -3.75
CA LEU A 56 5.18 0.59 -2.57
C LEU A 56 4.30 1.78 -2.20
N ALA A 57 3.03 1.51 -1.93
CA ALA A 57 2.05 2.49 -1.49
C ALA A 57 1.43 2.09 -0.15
N ILE A 58 0.85 3.07 0.55
CA ILE A 58 0.08 2.83 1.77
C ILE A 58 -1.41 2.70 1.44
N SER A 59 -2.05 1.69 2.00
CA SER A 59 -3.50 1.49 1.94
C SER A 59 -4.04 0.97 3.26
N HIS A 60 -5.33 1.19 3.53
CA HIS A 60 -6.02 0.56 4.67
C HIS A 60 -5.97 -0.97 4.53
N ALA A 61 -5.91 -1.71 5.64
CA ALA A 61 -5.94 -3.17 5.60
C ALA A 61 -7.18 -3.70 4.89
N ARG A 62 -8.35 -3.07 5.11
CA ARG A 62 -9.60 -3.41 4.44
C ARG A 62 -9.55 -3.19 2.92
N CYS A 63 -8.96 -2.09 2.47
CA CYS A 63 -8.91 -1.72 1.05
C CYS A 63 -7.93 -2.61 0.31
N ASN A 64 -6.79 -2.90 0.94
CA ASN A 64 -5.82 -3.87 0.47
C ASN A 64 -6.48 -5.25 0.32
N HIS A 65 -7.08 -5.76 1.38
CA HIS A 65 -7.73 -7.07 1.38
C HIS A 65 -8.85 -7.19 0.32
N GLN A 66 -9.72 -6.17 0.20
CA GLN A 66 -10.76 -6.14 -0.82
C GLN A 66 -10.19 -6.12 -2.24
N ARG A 67 -9.08 -5.42 -2.48
CA ARG A 67 -8.43 -5.39 -3.80
C ARG A 67 -7.89 -6.76 -4.19
N HIS A 68 -7.20 -7.45 -3.28
CA HIS A 68 -6.71 -8.82 -3.54
C HIS A 68 -7.85 -9.83 -3.66
N ALA A 69 -8.93 -9.67 -2.89
CA ALA A 69 -10.12 -10.52 -2.98
C ALA A 69 -10.93 -10.26 -4.27
N ALA A 70 -11.00 -9.00 -4.73
CA ALA A 70 -11.60 -8.59 -5.99
C ALA A 70 -10.66 -8.76 -7.19
N SER A 71 -9.49 -9.35 -6.98
CA SER A 71 -8.62 -9.87 -8.03
C SER A 71 -8.78 -11.39 -8.20
N PRO A 72 -9.97 -11.95 -8.48
CA PRO A 72 -10.00 -13.19 -9.22
C PRO A 72 -9.70 -12.84 -10.68
N THR A 73 -8.73 -13.53 -11.27
CA THR A 73 -8.68 -13.88 -12.69
C THR A 73 -9.70 -13.12 -13.53
N SER A 74 -9.27 -12.08 -14.26
CA SER A 74 -10.08 -11.52 -15.34
C SER A 74 -10.38 -12.67 -16.30
N VAL A 75 -11.57 -13.22 -16.13
CA VAL A 75 -12.23 -14.11 -17.07
C VAL A 75 -12.25 -13.37 -18.39
N ARG A 76 -11.52 -13.92 -19.36
CA ARG A 76 -11.55 -13.55 -20.77
C ARG A 76 -13.01 -13.45 -21.21
N SER A 77 -13.37 -12.33 -21.85
CA SER A 77 -14.49 -12.24 -22.78
C SER A 77 -13.96 -12.37 -24.20
#